data_AF-A0A3B0U0N8-F1
#
_entry.id   AF-A0A3B0U0N8-F1
#
_cell.length_a   1.000
_cell.length_b   1.000
_cell.length_c   1.000
_cell.angle_alpha   90.00
_cell.angle_beta   90.00
_cell.angle_gamma   90.00
#
_symmetry.space_group_name_H-M   'P 1'
#
loop_
_entity.id
_entity.type
_entity.pdbx_description
1 polymer ?
#
loop_
_entity_poly.entity_id
_entity_poly.type
_entity_poly.pdbx_seq_one_letter_code
_entity_poly.pdbx_strand_id
1 'polypeptide(L)'
;VVLAPEHPYVEELIQGTPNEGDIKSFIDDVSNVSKADRVSGEAGKGGVFTGRHCINPVNGQQVPIWIADYVLMDYGTGAIMAVPTHDQRDFLFAKKHGLPMQIVIEDPKKPNQSADDLLQAFENEGVLVGSKQFDGLKNKDAIKKIGQWMEDESMGKMSVHWRLRDWLISRQRYWGTPIPMVYCDACGVVPVAEDALPVELPSGVKITGEGGSPLAKCEDFVNVNCPKCSAKARRETDTMATFFDSSWYYLRYCSANNENVVFDKKEAGYWMGVDQYVGGIEHAILHLLYSRFFTKFFKDIGLVTFDEPFDRLLTQGMVLKNGEVMSKSRGNTVDPDSIIEKFGADALRLFILFAAPPQDQLEWNEKGIEGSWRFLNRVWNLVENRYVAQEDNVDKNQMDEDDLELERERHATIKKLTADLSKDYKFNTAISSMMILMNKIDKYKFESDQQVKQVILNRSAQTMVFLLAPFAPHMCEELYQLLGGEKKSISQDQWPTYDEDILKQDVVQIIVQVNGKLRAKCDVAADSSQEQIKEIALADDRVQSFVAGKEIKKFIYIPGKLANIVV
;
A
#
# COMPACT_ATOMS: atom_id res chain seq x y z
N VAL A 1 -0.76 40.25 7.40
CA VAL A 1 -0.73 39.08 8.31
C VAL A 1 -2.14 38.52 8.39
N VAL A 2 -2.29 37.20 8.41
CA VAL A 2 -3.61 36.55 8.45
C VAL A 2 -3.66 35.57 9.62
N LEU A 3 -4.71 35.66 10.43
CA LEU A 3 -4.94 34.82 11.60
C LEU A 3 -6.08 33.83 11.33
N ALA A 4 -5.99 32.67 11.96
CA ALA A 4 -7.13 31.76 12.09
C ALA A 4 -8.25 32.43 12.92
N PRO A 5 -9.53 32.17 12.62
CA PRO A 5 -10.66 32.67 13.41
C PRO A 5 -10.57 32.32 14.90
N GLU A 6 -10.04 31.13 15.21
CA GLU A 6 -9.91 30.60 16.57
C GLU A 6 -8.63 31.07 17.29
N HIS A 7 -7.85 31.97 16.68
CA HIS A 7 -6.57 32.37 17.23
C HIS A 7 -6.75 33.16 18.54
N PRO A 8 -6.00 32.86 19.64
CA PRO A 8 -6.23 33.46 20.96
C PRO A 8 -6.19 35.00 21.00
N TYR A 9 -5.37 35.62 20.16
CA TYR A 9 -5.29 37.09 20.06
C TYR A 9 -6.46 37.74 19.32
N VAL A 10 -7.33 36.99 18.66
CA VAL A 10 -8.44 37.56 17.89
C VAL A 10 -9.34 38.40 18.79
N GLU A 11 -9.74 37.89 19.96
CA GLU A 11 -10.63 38.60 20.87
C GLU A 11 -10.04 39.95 21.33
N GLU A 12 -8.75 39.96 21.73
CA GLU A 12 -8.03 41.17 22.12
C GLU A 12 -7.86 42.16 20.95
N LEU A 13 -7.62 41.65 19.73
CA LEU A 13 -7.38 42.45 18.53
C LEU A 13 -8.64 43.14 18.01
N ILE A 14 -9.81 42.56 18.21
CA ILE A 14 -11.07 43.11 17.66
C ILE A 14 -11.81 43.98 18.68
N GLN A 15 -11.47 43.85 19.96
CA GLN A 15 -12.12 44.61 21.04
C GLN A 15 -12.07 46.13 20.77
N GLY A 16 -13.24 46.76 20.78
CA GLY A 16 -13.39 48.21 20.62
C GLY A 16 -13.19 48.72 19.19
N THR A 17 -13.10 47.83 18.20
CA THR A 17 -13.03 48.22 16.78
C THR A 17 -14.43 48.52 16.25
N PRO A 18 -14.58 49.46 15.29
CA PRO A 18 -15.90 49.81 14.74
C PRO A 18 -16.63 48.63 14.06
N ASN A 19 -15.90 47.61 13.64
CA ASN A 19 -16.41 46.43 12.94
C ASN A 19 -16.34 45.13 13.79
N GLU A 20 -16.23 45.25 15.11
CA GLU A 20 -16.15 44.09 16.02
C GLU A 20 -17.32 43.10 15.84
N GLY A 21 -18.55 43.61 15.65
CA GLY A 21 -19.74 42.80 15.43
C GLY A 21 -19.68 41.98 14.13
N ASP A 22 -19.24 42.59 13.04
CA ASP A 22 -19.10 41.93 11.74
C ASP A 22 -18.02 40.83 11.80
N ILE A 23 -16.93 41.09 12.54
CA ILE A 23 -15.85 40.12 12.72
C ILE A 23 -16.34 38.90 13.53
N LYS A 24 -17.10 39.12 14.61
CA LYS A 24 -17.69 38.03 15.41
C LYS A 24 -18.66 37.20 14.57
N SER A 25 -19.53 37.83 13.78
CA SER A 25 -20.42 37.12 12.86
C SER A 25 -19.65 36.26 11.87
N PHE A 26 -18.55 36.77 11.31
CA PHE A 26 -17.71 36.00 10.40
C PHE A 26 -17.06 34.79 11.09
N ILE A 27 -16.57 34.95 12.32
CA ILE A 27 -15.98 33.83 13.09
C ILE A 27 -17.03 32.76 13.36
N ASP A 28 -18.24 33.15 13.76
CA ASP A 28 -19.35 32.23 14.00
C ASP A 28 -19.72 31.46 12.72
N ASP A 29 -19.84 32.14 11.59
CA ASP A 29 -20.11 31.53 10.29
C ASP A 29 -19.04 30.50 9.91
N VAL A 30 -17.76 30.85 10.07
CA VAL A 30 -16.63 29.95 9.76
C VAL A 30 -16.57 28.76 10.71
N SER A 31 -16.96 28.92 11.98
CA SER A 31 -16.99 27.84 12.96
C SER A 31 -18.00 26.72 12.61
N ASN A 32 -19.02 27.05 11.82
CA ASN A 32 -20.04 26.11 11.33
C ASN A 32 -19.60 25.35 10.06
N VAL A 33 -18.48 25.74 9.45
CA VAL A 33 -17.93 25.07 8.27
C VAL A 33 -16.89 24.04 8.68
N SER A 34 -16.94 22.85 8.09
CA SER A 34 -15.96 21.81 8.40
C SER A 34 -14.54 22.25 8.03
N LYS A 35 -13.54 21.82 8.81
CA LYS A 35 -12.13 22.12 8.52
C LYS A 35 -11.71 21.61 7.14
N ALA A 36 -12.30 20.52 6.65
CA ALA A 36 -12.01 19.97 5.32
C ALA A 36 -12.50 20.91 4.22
N ASP A 37 -13.72 21.44 4.36
CA ASP A 37 -14.33 22.36 3.38
C ASP A 37 -13.62 23.73 3.37
N ARG A 38 -13.13 24.17 4.54
CA ARG A 38 -12.28 25.38 4.66
C ARG A 38 -10.96 25.24 3.88
N VAL A 39 -10.42 24.03 3.78
CA VAL A 39 -9.14 23.75 3.11
C VAL A 39 -9.32 23.47 1.61
N SER A 40 -10.42 22.82 1.21
CA SER A 40 -10.69 22.50 -0.20
C SER A 40 -10.89 23.74 -1.07
N GLY A 41 -11.24 24.89 -0.46
CA GLY A 41 -11.37 26.17 -1.14
C GLY A 41 -12.67 26.34 -1.93
N GLU A 42 -13.60 25.40 -1.82
CA GLU A 42 -14.95 25.48 -2.42
C GLU A 42 -15.83 26.50 -1.70
N ALA A 43 -15.65 26.67 -0.38
CA ALA A 43 -16.14 27.83 0.36
C ALA A 43 -15.22 29.01 0.04
N GLY A 44 -15.68 29.95 -0.78
CA GLY A 44 -14.83 30.99 -1.35
C GLY A 44 -14.13 31.87 -0.31
N LYS A 45 -12.82 31.65 -0.07
CA LYS A 45 -11.88 32.38 0.80
C LYS A 45 -12.43 33.68 1.39
N GLY A 46 -13.18 33.57 2.46
CA GLY A 46 -13.71 34.69 3.22
C GLY A 46 -12.62 35.29 4.11
N GLY A 47 -12.70 36.59 4.35
CA GLY A 47 -11.85 37.22 5.34
C GLY A 47 -12.32 38.61 5.69
N VAL A 48 -11.97 39.03 6.89
CA VAL A 48 -12.35 40.32 7.47
C VAL A 48 -11.12 41.03 8.03
N PHE A 49 -11.02 42.33 7.75
CA PHE A 49 -9.97 43.17 8.28
C PHE A 49 -10.25 43.45 9.76
N THR A 50 -9.25 43.29 10.62
CA THR A 50 -9.45 43.48 12.07
C THR A 50 -9.55 44.94 12.50
N GLY A 51 -9.30 45.91 11.60
CA GLY A 51 -9.14 47.32 11.97
C GLY A 51 -7.75 47.65 12.54
N ARG A 52 -6.88 46.65 12.73
CA ARG A 52 -5.55 46.81 13.33
C ARG A 52 -4.42 46.43 12.38
N HIS A 53 -3.24 46.96 12.68
CA HIS A 53 -2.01 46.73 11.92
C HIS A 53 -0.93 46.15 12.84
N CYS A 54 0.00 45.41 12.25
CA CYS A 54 1.24 44.97 12.89
C CYS A 54 2.44 45.62 12.20
N ILE A 55 3.62 45.56 12.83
CA ILE A 55 4.87 46.04 12.24
C ILE A 55 5.64 44.86 11.68
N ASN A 56 6.04 44.94 10.40
CA ASN A 56 6.98 43.99 9.84
C ASN A 56 8.38 44.25 10.47
N PRO A 57 8.96 43.29 11.21
CA PRO A 57 10.20 43.51 11.94
C PRO A 57 11.41 43.80 11.03
N VAL A 58 11.36 43.36 9.76
CA VAL A 58 12.47 43.49 8.81
C VAL A 58 12.57 44.88 8.19
N ASN A 59 11.45 45.55 7.97
CA ASN A 59 11.39 46.83 7.24
C ASN A 59 10.63 47.94 7.96
N GLY A 60 10.03 47.67 9.12
CA GLY A 60 9.30 48.63 9.94
C GLY A 60 7.94 49.06 9.36
N GLN A 61 7.49 48.47 8.25
CA GLN A 61 6.24 48.86 7.62
C GLN A 61 5.03 48.34 8.39
N GLN A 62 3.95 49.14 8.39
CA GLN A 62 2.65 48.70 8.89
C GLN A 62 2.00 47.72 7.91
N VAL A 63 1.57 46.58 8.41
CA VAL A 63 0.91 45.53 7.63
C VAL A 63 -0.47 45.25 8.25
N PRO A 64 -1.56 45.25 7.46
CA PRO A 64 -2.88 44.98 7.98
C PRO A 64 -3.01 43.55 8.51
N ILE A 65 -3.77 43.40 9.58
CA ILE A 65 -4.10 42.10 10.17
C ILE A 65 -5.50 41.71 9.70
N TRP A 66 -5.61 40.50 9.15
CA TRP A 66 -6.85 39.92 8.66
C TRP A 66 -7.16 38.62 9.40
N ILE A 67 -8.43 38.27 9.48
CA ILE A 67 -8.90 36.95 9.90
C ILE A 67 -9.48 36.27 8.67
N ALA A 68 -9.08 35.04 8.38
CA ALA A 68 -9.52 34.32 7.19
C ALA A 68 -9.73 32.82 7.45
N ASP A 69 -10.67 32.23 6.71
CA ASP A 69 -11.09 30.83 6.84
C ASP A 69 -10.00 29.80 6.50
N TYR A 70 -9.13 30.11 5.55
CA TYR A 70 -8.09 29.20 5.03
C TYR A 70 -6.87 29.05 5.96
N VAL A 71 -6.77 29.87 7.02
CA VAL A 71 -5.74 29.74 8.05
C VAL A 71 -6.26 28.84 9.16
N LEU A 72 -5.51 27.80 9.50
CA LEU A 72 -5.90 26.79 10.48
C LEU A 72 -5.12 26.96 11.78
N MET A 73 -5.82 26.98 12.91
CA MET A 73 -5.17 27.06 14.23
C MET A 73 -4.27 25.84 14.52
N ASP A 74 -4.68 24.65 14.07
CA ASP A 74 -3.94 23.40 14.29
C ASP A 74 -2.73 23.22 13.35
N TYR A 75 -2.32 24.26 12.61
CA TYR A 75 -1.16 24.22 11.73
C TYR A 75 -0.25 25.44 11.93
N GLY A 76 1.02 25.18 12.24
CA GLY A 76 1.97 26.23 12.59
C GLY A 76 1.56 26.93 13.89
N THR A 77 1.47 28.26 13.85
CA THR A 77 1.05 29.09 14.99
C THR A 77 -0.41 29.55 14.91
N GLY A 78 -1.15 29.13 13.88
CA GLY A 78 -2.46 29.72 13.58
C GLY A 78 -2.39 31.15 13.01
N ALA A 79 -1.20 31.63 12.67
CA ALA A 79 -0.95 32.92 12.05
C ALA A 79 0.04 32.76 10.90
N ILE A 80 -0.21 33.44 9.77
CA ILE A 80 0.69 33.43 8.61
C ILE A 80 1.08 34.85 8.17
N MET A 81 2.30 34.98 7.67
CA MET A 81 2.66 36.11 6.82
C MET A 81 2.15 35.80 5.40
N ALA A 82 1.35 36.70 4.84
CA ALA A 82 0.86 36.54 3.48
C ALA A 82 1.86 37.16 2.50
N VAL A 83 2.26 36.43 1.46
CA VAL A 83 3.16 36.89 0.39
C VAL A 83 2.49 36.64 -0.96
N PRO A 84 1.55 37.52 -1.38
CA PRO A 84 0.62 37.24 -2.48
C PRO A 84 1.26 36.90 -3.82
N THR A 85 2.42 37.47 -4.12
CA THR A 85 3.11 37.26 -5.39
C THR A 85 3.81 35.89 -5.46
N HIS A 86 3.94 35.17 -4.34
CA HIS A 86 4.71 33.93 -4.23
C HIS A 86 4.01 32.80 -3.46
N ASP A 87 2.74 32.97 -3.05
CA ASP A 87 1.84 31.91 -2.58
C ASP A 87 0.47 32.07 -3.26
N GLN A 88 0.00 31.02 -3.94
CA GLN A 88 -1.22 31.09 -4.73
C GLN A 88 -2.47 31.35 -3.89
N ARG A 89 -2.47 30.96 -2.61
CA ARG A 89 -3.62 31.20 -1.75
C ARG A 89 -3.70 32.66 -1.34
N ASP A 90 -2.55 33.21 -0.96
CA ASP A 90 -2.39 34.62 -0.62
C ASP A 90 -2.68 35.51 -1.83
N PHE A 91 -2.28 35.09 -3.04
CA PHE A 91 -2.58 35.79 -4.29
C PHE A 91 -4.08 36.00 -4.49
N LEU A 92 -4.84 34.92 -4.41
CA LEU A 92 -6.29 34.95 -4.61
C LEU A 92 -6.99 35.78 -3.53
N PHE A 93 -6.52 35.68 -2.29
CA PHE A 93 -7.04 36.49 -1.19
C PHE A 93 -6.75 37.99 -1.40
N ALA A 94 -5.51 38.34 -1.72
CA ALA A 94 -5.11 39.71 -1.99
C ALA A 94 -5.87 40.31 -3.18
N LYS A 95 -6.03 39.55 -4.27
CA LYS A 95 -6.78 39.99 -5.45
C LYS A 95 -8.26 40.22 -5.14
N LYS A 96 -8.88 39.34 -4.34
CA LYS A 96 -10.29 39.48 -3.92
C LYS A 96 -10.51 40.71 -3.05
N HIS A 97 -9.56 41.04 -2.19
CA HIS A 97 -9.68 42.11 -1.19
C HIS A 97 -8.92 43.40 -1.54
N GLY A 98 -8.33 43.48 -2.74
CA GLY A 98 -7.59 44.66 -3.19
C GLY A 98 -6.34 44.96 -2.35
N LEU A 99 -5.66 43.93 -1.84
CA LEU A 99 -4.49 44.09 -0.97
C LEU A 99 -3.20 44.32 -1.78
N PRO A 100 -2.20 45.01 -1.19
CA PRO A 100 -0.93 45.24 -1.85
C PRO A 100 -0.22 43.95 -2.25
N MET A 101 0.35 43.93 -3.45
CA MET A 101 1.14 42.82 -3.99
C MET A 101 2.52 43.35 -4.37
N GLN A 102 3.58 42.75 -3.82
CA GLN A 102 4.96 43.15 -4.09
C GLN A 102 5.76 41.93 -4.55
N ILE A 103 6.40 42.02 -5.72
CA ILE A 103 7.29 40.97 -6.20
C ILE A 103 8.61 41.08 -5.42
N VAL A 104 9.01 39.97 -4.79
CA VAL A 104 10.30 39.85 -4.08
C VAL A 104 11.16 38.70 -4.61
N ILE A 105 10.62 37.89 -5.53
CA ILE A 105 11.33 36.85 -6.28
C ILE A 105 11.01 37.05 -7.76
N GLU A 106 12.03 37.36 -8.56
CA GLU A 106 11.88 37.54 -10.00
C GLU A 106 11.89 36.19 -10.74
N ASP A 107 10.96 36.01 -11.67
CA ASP A 107 10.97 34.91 -12.63
C ASP A 107 12.08 35.17 -13.66
N PRO A 108 13.13 34.33 -13.74
CA PRO A 108 14.21 34.53 -14.71
C PRO A 108 13.73 34.47 -16.17
N LYS A 109 12.53 33.93 -16.43
CA LYS A 109 11.93 33.92 -17.77
C LYS A 109 11.13 35.19 -18.09
N LYS A 110 10.79 35.99 -17.09
CA LYS A 110 9.97 37.21 -17.21
C LYS A 110 10.56 38.33 -16.34
N PRO A 111 11.73 38.86 -16.71
CA PRO A 111 12.37 39.92 -15.94
C PRO A 111 11.52 41.20 -15.93
N ASN A 112 11.54 41.94 -14.83
CA ASN A 112 10.83 43.19 -14.61
C ASN A 112 9.30 43.12 -14.77
N GLN A 113 8.70 41.95 -14.52
CA GLN A 113 7.24 41.82 -14.51
C GLN A 113 6.61 42.70 -13.41
N SER A 114 5.50 43.38 -13.70
CA SER A 114 4.72 44.11 -12.69
C SER A 114 3.80 43.17 -11.91
N ALA A 115 3.53 43.49 -10.64
CA ALA A 115 2.58 42.74 -9.82
C ALA A 115 1.15 42.77 -10.39
N ASP A 116 0.77 43.86 -11.07
CA ASP A 116 -0.55 44.02 -11.71
C ASP A 116 -0.75 43.06 -12.89
N ASP A 117 0.35 42.62 -13.52
CA ASP A 117 0.33 41.71 -14.68
C ASP A 117 0.29 40.23 -14.26
N LEU A 118 0.32 39.95 -12.95
CA LEU A 118 0.27 38.57 -12.47
C LEU A 118 -1.14 37.99 -12.63
N LEU A 119 -1.21 36.86 -13.32
CA LEU A 119 -2.44 36.05 -13.39
C LEU A 119 -2.53 35.06 -12.22
N GLN A 120 -1.38 34.70 -11.64
CA GLN A 120 -1.21 33.76 -10.55
C GLN A 120 0.10 34.08 -9.81
N ALA A 121 0.29 33.52 -8.61
CA ALA A 121 1.55 33.61 -7.88
C ALA A 121 2.70 32.91 -8.62
N PHE A 122 3.92 33.41 -8.41
CA PHE A 122 5.15 32.75 -8.83
C PHE A 122 5.76 31.97 -7.66
N GLU A 123 5.50 30.65 -7.63
CA GLU A 123 5.93 29.74 -6.55
C GLU A 123 7.25 28.99 -6.86
N ASN A 124 7.89 29.31 -7.98
CA ASN A 124 9.07 28.60 -8.48
C ASN A 124 10.39 29.20 -7.97
N GLU A 125 11.50 28.57 -8.37
CA GLU A 125 12.84 29.09 -8.10
C GLU A 125 13.14 30.34 -8.93
N GLY A 126 13.72 31.33 -8.27
CA GLY A 126 14.02 32.63 -8.86
C GLY A 126 15.06 33.39 -8.04
N VAL A 127 15.23 34.67 -8.38
CA VAL A 127 16.24 35.55 -7.76
C VAL A 127 15.55 36.60 -6.91
N LEU A 128 16.06 36.86 -5.71
CA LEU A 128 15.52 37.86 -4.81
C LEU A 128 15.71 39.27 -5.38
N VAL A 129 14.63 40.06 -5.29
CA VAL A 129 14.58 41.48 -5.64
C VAL A 129 13.83 42.24 -4.54
N GLY A 130 14.13 43.54 -4.35
CA GLY A 130 13.45 44.36 -3.34
C GLY A 130 13.61 43.86 -1.90
N SER A 131 14.69 43.11 -1.64
CA SER A 131 14.95 42.33 -0.42
C SER A 131 16.24 42.78 0.30
N LYS A 132 16.66 44.04 0.10
CA LYS A 132 17.82 44.68 0.74
C LYS A 132 19.12 43.89 0.50
N GLN A 133 19.84 43.53 1.55
CA GLN A 133 21.11 42.80 1.51
C GLN A 133 21.01 41.37 0.93
N PHE A 134 19.80 40.89 0.65
CA PHE A 134 19.55 39.59 0.06
C PHE A 134 19.27 39.63 -1.46
N ASP A 135 19.23 40.82 -2.07
CA ASP A 135 19.04 40.97 -3.50
C ASP A 135 20.12 40.23 -4.31
N GLY A 136 19.71 39.61 -5.41
CA GLY A 136 20.58 38.81 -6.27
C GLY A 136 20.82 37.38 -5.80
N LEU A 137 20.37 37.00 -4.59
CA LEU A 137 20.44 35.62 -4.14
C LEU A 137 19.34 34.76 -4.77
N LYS A 138 19.61 33.47 -5.00
CA LYS A 138 18.57 32.50 -5.34
C LYS A 138 17.69 32.22 -4.11
N ASN A 139 16.38 32.13 -4.30
CA ASN A 139 15.43 31.96 -3.20
C ASN A 139 15.68 30.73 -2.32
N LYS A 140 16.09 29.59 -2.89
CA LYS A 140 16.44 28.39 -2.10
C LYS A 140 17.63 28.60 -1.16
N ASP A 141 18.65 29.34 -1.62
CA ASP A 141 19.83 29.67 -0.80
C ASP A 141 19.51 30.76 0.23
N ALA A 142 18.61 31.68 -0.13
CA ALA A 142 18.20 32.79 0.71
C ALA A 142 17.43 32.34 1.96
N ILE A 143 16.62 31.26 1.90
CA ILE A 143 15.82 30.78 3.05
C ILE A 143 16.69 30.60 4.30
N LYS A 144 17.81 29.89 4.19
CA LYS A 144 18.71 29.65 5.33
C LYS A 144 19.43 30.91 5.79
N LYS A 145 19.87 31.75 4.84
CA LYS A 145 20.59 33.00 5.13
C LYS A 145 19.71 34.03 5.83
N ILE A 146 18.49 34.20 5.36
CA ILE A 146 17.48 35.08 5.97
C ILE A 146 17.08 34.52 7.33
N GLY A 147 16.85 33.21 7.44
CA GLY A 147 16.54 32.55 8.72
C GLY A 147 17.61 32.79 9.78
N GLN A 148 18.89 32.58 9.44
CA GLN A 148 20.00 32.86 10.35
C GLN A 148 20.09 34.34 10.72
N TRP A 149 19.99 35.24 9.74
CA TRP A 149 20.03 36.67 10.00
C TRP A 149 18.90 37.12 10.94
N MET A 150 17.68 36.58 10.78
CA MET A 150 16.56 36.89 11.68
C MET A 150 16.78 36.37 13.10
N GLU A 151 17.51 35.26 13.28
CA GLU A 151 17.95 34.78 14.60
C GLU A 151 18.98 35.72 15.24
N ASP A 152 20.01 36.09 14.48
CA ASP A 152 21.09 36.96 14.95
C ASP A 152 20.55 38.33 15.41
N GLU A 153 19.55 38.85 14.71
CA GLU A 153 18.86 40.11 15.05
C GLU A 153 17.71 39.94 16.06
N SER A 154 17.51 38.73 16.61
CA SER A 154 16.43 38.43 17.58
C SER A 154 15.02 38.77 17.10
N MET A 155 14.77 38.68 15.79
CA MET A 155 13.47 38.93 15.16
C MET A 155 12.67 37.66 14.87
N GLY A 156 13.31 36.49 14.97
CA GLY A 156 12.68 35.20 14.72
C GLY A 156 13.60 34.04 15.09
N LYS A 157 13.11 32.81 14.86
CA LYS A 157 13.91 31.59 14.96
C LYS A 157 13.53 30.60 13.87
N MET A 158 14.49 29.81 13.42
CA MET A 158 14.24 28.70 12.52
C MET A 158 13.52 27.58 13.28
N SER A 159 12.43 27.09 12.71
CA SER A 159 11.63 26.00 13.28
C SER A 159 11.35 24.94 12.23
N VAL A 160 11.34 23.68 12.68
CA VAL A 160 10.87 22.56 11.89
C VAL A 160 9.41 22.31 12.24
N HIS A 161 8.54 22.32 11.23
CA HIS A 161 7.14 22.01 11.39
C HIS A 161 6.80 20.70 10.69
N TRP A 162 5.98 19.89 11.35
CA TRP A 162 5.45 18.66 10.79
C TRP A 162 3.99 18.87 10.40
N ARG A 163 3.61 18.35 9.23
CA ARG A 163 2.19 18.26 8.85
C ARG A 163 1.44 17.25 9.71
N LEU A 164 2.14 16.21 10.17
CA LEU A 164 1.59 15.20 11.09
C LEU A 164 1.17 15.87 12.39
N ARG A 165 0.00 15.48 12.89
CA ARG A 165 -0.55 15.94 14.18
C ARG A 165 -0.50 14.79 15.18
N ASP A 166 -0.63 15.13 16.45
CA ASP A 166 -0.84 14.14 17.50
C ASP A 166 -2.12 13.33 17.24
N TRP A 167 -2.08 12.08 17.68
CA TRP A 167 -3.16 11.15 17.43
C TRP A 167 -4.27 11.31 18.48
N LEU A 168 -5.42 11.82 18.05
CA LEU A 168 -6.63 11.82 18.86
C LEU A 168 -7.20 10.39 18.99
N ILE A 169 -6.95 9.75 20.12
CA ILE A 169 -7.40 8.37 20.40
C ILE A 169 -8.79 8.29 21.03
N SER A 170 -9.28 9.34 21.70
CA SER A 170 -10.56 9.28 22.41
C SER A 170 -11.77 9.28 21.47
N ARG A 171 -12.77 8.43 21.78
CA ARG A 171 -14.01 8.29 21.02
C ARG A 171 -15.20 8.29 21.97
N GLN A 172 -16.17 9.15 21.67
CA GLN A 172 -17.47 9.22 22.34
C GLN A 172 -18.40 8.10 21.86
N ARG A 173 -17.94 6.85 21.96
CA ARG A 173 -18.63 5.64 21.50
C ARG A 173 -18.56 4.57 22.60
N TYR A 174 -19.60 3.74 22.66
CA TYR A 174 -19.66 2.64 23.61
C TYR A 174 -18.68 1.50 23.25
N TRP A 175 -18.68 1.07 21.98
CA TRP A 175 -17.93 -0.12 21.57
C TRP A 175 -16.46 0.20 21.29
N GLY A 176 -15.64 0.15 22.34
CA GLY A 176 -14.19 0.31 22.29
C GLY A 176 -13.55 0.08 23.66
N THR A 177 -12.22 0.05 23.70
CA THR A 177 -11.44 -0.15 24.93
C THR A 177 -11.57 1.05 25.86
N PRO A 178 -12.10 0.93 27.10
CA PRO A 178 -12.19 2.07 28.02
C PRO A 178 -10.82 2.66 28.33
N ILE A 179 -10.72 3.99 28.32
CA ILE A 179 -9.47 4.69 28.64
C ILE A 179 -9.26 4.61 30.17
N PRO A 180 -8.12 4.08 30.67
CA PRO A 180 -7.91 3.79 32.09
C PRO A 180 -7.52 5.04 32.89
N MET A 181 -8.35 6.09 32.85
CA MET A 181 -8.14 7.35 33.57
C MET A 181 -9.35 7.71 34.45
N VAL A 182 -9.09 8.43 35.53
CA VAL A 182 -10.05 8.93 36.52
C VAL A 182 -9.85 10.44 36.70
N TYR A 183 -10.95 11.18 36.74
CA TYR A 183 -10.97 12.62 37.01
C TYR A 183 -11.39 12.87 38.46
N CYS A 184 -10.52 13.51 39.23
CA CYS A 184 -10.76 13.88 40.63
C CYS A 184 -10.58 15.39 40.82
N ASP A 185 -11.55 16.04 41.46
CA ASP A 185 -11.52 17.50 41.67
C ASP A 185 -10.33 17.98 42.52
N ALA A 186 -9.81 17.13 43.40
CA ALA A 186 -8.65 17.44 44.24
C ALA A 186 -7.30 17.08 43.60
N CYS A 187 -7.25 16.00 42.81
CA CYS A 187 -6.00 15.44 42.30
C CYS A 187 -5.76 15.69 40.80
N GLY A 188 -6.77 16.15 40.06
CA GLY A 188 -6.74 16.25 38.60
C GLY A 188 -6.98 14.89 37.92
N VAL A 189 -6.30 14.66 36.81
CA VAL A 189 -6.38 13.41 36.04
C VAL A 189 -5.42 12.38 36.63
N VAL A 190 -5.94 11.21 37.01
CA VAL A 190 -5.19 10.14 37.70
C VAL A 190 -5.38 8.83 36.92
N PRO A 191 -4.33 8.06 36.63
CA PRO A 191 -4.50 6.75 35.99
C PRO A 191 -5.17 5.75 36.94
N VAL A 192 -5.85 4.77 36.36
CA VAL A 192 -6.30 3.57 37.09
C VAL A 192 -5.06 2.77 37.52
N ALA A 193 -5.10 2.17 38.72
CA ALA A 193 -4.00 1.33 39.21
C ALA A 193 -3.87 0.04 38.39
N GLU A 194 -2.65 -0.46 38.24
CA GLU A 194 -2.36 -1.63 37.38
C GLU A 194 -3.09 -2.90 37.84
N ASP A 195 -3.23 -3.11 39.15
CA ASP A 195 -3.97 -4.22 39.76
C ASP A 195 -5.50 -4.10 39.64
N ALA A 196 -5.99 -2.93 39.24
CA ALA A 196 -7.40 -2.67 38.96
C ALA A 196 -7.73 -2.73 37.46
N LEU A 197 -6.76 -3.10 36.60
CA LEU A 197 -6.98 -3.39 35.20
C LEU A 197 -7.49 -4.83 35.02
N PRO A 198 -8.27 -5.11 33.96
CA PRO A 198 -8.77 -4.17 32.95
C PRO A 198 -9.97 -3.35 33.46
N VAL A 199 -10.15 -2.15 32.89
CA VAL A 199 -11.41 -1.41 33.03
C VAL A 199 -12.44 -2.04 32.09
N GLU A 200 -13.28 -2.91 32.63
CA GLU A 200 -14.28 -3.63 31.84
C GLU A 200 -15.40 -2.73 31.33
N LEU A 201 -15.83 -2.98 30.09
CA LEU A 201 -16.96 -2.29 29.48
C LEU A 201 -18.28 -2.83 30.11
N PRO A 202 -19.14 -1.96 30.68
CA PRO A 202 -20.36 -2.39 31.36
C PRO A 202 -21.40 -2.92 30.36
N SER A 203 -22.12 -3.98 30.74
CA SER A 203 -23.23 -4.53 29.95
C SER A 203 -24.53 -3.74 30.15
N GLY A 204 -25.49 -3.90 29.23
CA GLY A 204 -26.83 -3.31 29.36
C GLY A 204 -26.92 -1.80 29.13
N VAL A 205 -25.86 -1.15 28.64
CA VAL A 205 -25.86 0.29 28.33
C VAL A 205 -26.77 0.59 27.14
N LYS A 206 -27.71 1.54 27.31
CA LYS A 206 -28.60 1.98 26.24
C LYS A 206 -27.88 2.91 25.26
N ILE A 207 -27.72 2.46 24.01
CA ILE A 207 -27.10 3.24 22.93
C ILE A 207 -28.18 4.04 22.20
N THR A 208 -28.31 5.33 22.53
CA THR A 208 -29.34 6.21 21.95
C THR A 208 -28.89 6.97 20.71
N GLY A 209 -27.58 7.04 20.44
CA GLY A 209 -27.01 7.85 19.34
C GLY A 209 -26.89 9.35 19.64
N GLU A 210 -27.35 9.80 20.82
CA GLU A 210 -27.42 11.21 21.21
C GLU A 210 -26.76 11.49 22.57
N GLY A 211 -26.12 12.65 22.70
CA GLY A 211 -25.62 13.18 23.98
C GLY A 211 -24.25 12.64 24.43
N GLY A 212 -23.30 12.49 23.50
CA GLY A 212 -21.92 12.08 23.82
C GLY A 212 -21.74 10.58 24.04
N SER A 213 -20.73 10.18 24.83
CA SER A 213 -20.45 8.78 25.11
C SER A 213 -21.61 8.11 25.87
N PRO A 214 -22.13 6.95 25.43
CA PRO A 214 -23.16 6.21 26.17
C PRO A 214 -22.72 5.81 27.59
N LEU A 215 -21.41 5.65 27.82
CA LEU A 215 -20.87 5.30 29.15
C LEU A 215 -21.11 6.40 30.18
N ALA A 216 -21.22 7.67 29.75
CA ALA A 216 -21.49 8.79 30.65
C ALA A 216 -22.85 8.68 31.37
N LYS A 217 -23.78 7.86 30.85
CA LYS A 217 -25.11 7.63 31.43
C LYS A 217 -25.16 6.38 32.33
N CYS A 218 -24.03 5.67 32.51
CA CYS A 218 -23.93 4.49 33.35
C CYS A 218 -23.31 4.87 34.70
N GLU A 219 -24.14 5.20 35.69
CA GLU A 219 -23.68 5.69 37.00
C GLU A 219 -22.71 4.72 37.69
N ASP A 220 -22.98 3.42 37.64
CA ASP A 220 -22.12 2.38 38.26
C ASP A 220 -20.74 2.28 37.62
N PHE A 221 -20.61 2.65 36.34
CA PHE A 221 -19.33 2.71 35.64
C PHE A 221 -18.60 4.03 35.92
N VAL A 222 -19.33 5.15 35.86
CA VAL A 222 -18.73 6.49 35.97
C VAL A 222 -18.26 6.77 37.39
N ASN A 223 -19.06 6.45 38.39
CA ASN A 223 -18.81 6.84 39.77
C ASN A 223 -17.79 5.91 40.44
N VAL A 224 -16.62 6.43 40.77
CA VAL A 224 -15.56 5.68 41.46
C VAL A 224 -14.87 6.51 42.51
N ASN A 225 -14.06 5.87 43.36
CA ASN A 225 -13.15 6.58 44.25
C ASN A 225 -11.83 6.87 43.51
N CYS A 226 -11.25 8.04 43.79
CA CYS A 226 -9.93 8.40 43.27
C CYS A 226 -8.87 7.42 43.80
N PRO A 227 -8.07 6.77 42.93
CA PRO A 227 -7.05 5.82 43.38
C PRO A 227 -5.91 6.49 44.19
N LYS A 228 -5.79 7.82 44.15
CA LYS A 228 -4.77 8.58 44.89
C LYS A 228 -5.22 9.07 46.27
N CYS A 229 -6.45 9.57 46.40
CA CYS A 229 -6.93 10.21 47.64
C CYS A 229 -8.24 9.64 48.19
N SER A 230 -8.81 8.62 47.53
CA SER A 230 -10.07 7.96 47.88
C SER A 230 -11.33 8.84 47.87
N ALA A 231 -11.22 10.13 47.53
CA ALA A 231 -12.38 11.01 47.35
C ALA A 231 -13.24 10.56 46.15
N LYS A 232 -14.50 10.99 46.12
CA LYS A 232 -15.39 10.76 44.97
C LYS A 232 -14.75 11.33 43.69
N ALA A 233 -14.80 10.54 42.63
CA ALA A 233 -14.22 10.84 41.33
C ALA A 233 -15.08 10.23 40.22
N ARG A 234 -14.76 10.58 38.97
CA ARG A 234 -15.44 10.02 37.79
C ARG A 234 -14.45 9.34 36.85
N ARG A 235 -14.79 8.18 36.28
CA ARG A 235 -14.00 7.56 35.22
C ARG A 235 -14.05 8.40 33.94
N GLU A 236 -13.02 8.25 33.09
CA GLU A 236 -13.12 8.57 31.68
C GLU A 236 -14.22 7.72 31.02
N THR A 237 -15.03 8.35 30.18
CA THR A 237 -16.17 7.74 29.51
C THR A 237 -15.94 7.58 28.01
N ASP A 238 -14.91 8.20 27.47
CA ASP A 238 -14.45 7.92 26.12
C ASP A 238 -13.71 6.57 26.04
N THR A 239 -13.85 5.93 24.89
CA THR A 239 -13.13 4.70 24.55
C THR A 239 -11.99 5.00 23.56
N MET A 240 -11.00 4.14 23.50
CA MET A 240 -9.91 4.25 22.54
C MET A 240 -10.40 3.95 21.12
N ALA A 241 -9.84 4.65 20.14
CA ALA A 241 -10.06 4.39 18.72
C ALA A 241 -9.59 2.98 18.36
N THR A 242 -10.31 2.31 17.46
CA THR A 242 -10.01 0.93 17.03
C THR A 242 -8.60 0.73 16.46
N PHE A 243 -8.01 1.79 15.88
CA PHE A 243 -6.61 1.76 15.42
C PHE A 243 -5.60 1.56 16.56
N PHE A 244 -5.97 1.86 17.81
CA PHE A 244 -5.12 1.59 18.97
C PHE A 244 -4.84 0.09 19.09
N ASP A 245 -5.89 -0.73 19.06
CA ASP A 245 -5.78 -2.18 19.18
C ASP A 245 -5.08 -2.79 17.95
N SER A 246 -5.41 -2.29 16.74
CA SER A 246 -4.79 -2.78 15.50
C SER A 246 -3.32 -2.37 15.34
N SER A 247 -2.80 -1.46 16.16
CA SER A 247 -1.41 -1.00 16.03
C SER A 247 -0.37 -1.97 16.58
N TRP A 248 -0.78 -3.03 17.27
CA TRP A 248 0.15 -3.96 17.92
C TRP A 248 -0.33 -5.42 17.98
N TYR A 249 -1.47 -5.75 17.39
CA TYR A 249 -2.00 -7.13 17.35
C TYR A 249 -1.00 -8.18 16.80
N TYR A 250 -0.14 -7.78 15.85
CA TYR A 250 0.90 -8.64 15.27
C TYR A 250 1.94 -9.10 16.31
N LEU A 251 2.24 -8.25 17.30
CA LEU A 251 3.06 -8.63 18.45
C LEU A 251 2.28 -9.55 19.39
N ARG A 252 1.00 -9.25 19.61
CA ARG A 252 0.16 -10.07 20.49
C ARG A 252 0.01 -11.50 19.98
N TYR A 253 -0.05 -11.71 18.66
CA TYR A 253 -0.10 -13.06 18.08
C TYR A 253 1.09 -13.93 18.47
N CYS A 254 2.26 -13.35 18.73
CA CYS A 254 3.42 -14.11 19.19
C CYS A 254 3.18 -14.81 20.54
N SER A 255 2.31 -14.22 21.38
CA SER A 255 2.06 -14.62 22.77
C SER A 255 0.57 -14.55 23.14
N ALA A 256 -0.31 -15.01 22.24
CA ALA A 256 -1.75 -14.69 22.31
C ALA A 256 -2.43 -15.09 23.63
N ASN A 257 -1.97 -16.18 24.25
CA ASN A 257 -2.54 -16.74 25.48
C ASN A 257 -1.83 -16.26 26.76
N ASN A 258 -0.91 -15.30 26.68
CA ASN A 258 -0.20 -14.81 27.85
C ASN A 258 -1.03 -13.78 28.63
N GLU A 259 -1.48 -14.12 29.84
CA GLU A 259 -2.35 -13.26 30.64
C GLU A 259 -1.59 -12.23 31.50
N ASN A 260 -0.27 -12.34 31.61
CA ASN A 260 0.52 -11.56 32.57
C ASN A 260 1.32 -10.41 31.92
N VAL A 261 1.55 -10.47 30.61
CA VAL A 261 2.28 -9.43 29.87
C VAL A 261 1.58 -9.11 28.55
N VAL A 262 1.84 -7.91 28.02
CA VAL A 262 1.29 -7.46 26.73
C VAL A 262 1.67 -8.43 25.59
N PHE A 263 2.94 -8.88 25.56
CA PHE A 263 3.48 -9.98 24.76
C PHE A 263 4.84 -10.40 25.36
N ASP A 264 5.27 -11.64 25.13
CA ASP A 264 6.58 -12.11 25.58
C ASP A 264 7.68 -11.63 24.62
N LYS A 265 8.75 -11.05 25.17
CA LYS A 265 9.85 -10.48 24.40
C LYS A 265 10.64 -11.52 23.60
N LYS A 266 10.78 -12.75 24.11
CA LYS A 266 11.52 -13.82 23.42
C LYS A 266 10.69 -14.39 22.28
N GLU A 267 9.40 -14.58 22.51
CA GLU A 267 8.48 -15.03 21.46
C GLU A 267 8.35 -13.99 20.35
N ALA A 268 8.20 -12.70 20.71
CA ALA A 268 8.25 -11.61 19.74
C ALA A 268 9.59 -11.59 19.01
N GLY A 269 10.73 -11.71 19.71
CA GLY A 269 12.05 -11.75 19.08
C GLY A 269 12.28 -12.95 18.14
N TYR A 270 11.51 -14.03 18.29
CA TYR A 270 11.56 -15.19 17.40
C TYR A 270 10.70 -14.98 16.13
N TRP A 271 9.50 -14.43 16.26
CA TRP A 271 8.53 -14.32 15.16
C TRP A 271 8.57 -12.99 14.40
N MET A 272 8.97 -11.90 15.05
CA MET A 272 8.85 -10.56 14.51
C MET A 272 9.96 -10.20 13.52
N GLY A 273 9.72 -9.14 12.76
CA GLY A 273 10.25 -9.00 11.41
C GLY A 273 9.30 -9.71 10.46
N VAL A 274 8.00 -9.33 10.48
CA VAL A 274 6.97 -10.03 9.71
C VAL A 274 7.41 -10.04 8.24
N ASP A 275 7.78 -11.22 7.73
CA ASP A 275 8.47 -11.37 6.45
C ASP A 275 7.66 -10.80 5.29
N GLN A 276 6.33 -10.90 5.39
CA GLN A 276 5.38 -10.44 4.41
C GLN A 276 4.07 -10.01 5.08
N TYR A 277 3.80 -8.72 5.06
CA TYR A 277 2.50 -8.15 5.43
C TYR A 277 1.65 -7.93 4.17
N VAL A 278 0.39 -8.35 4.18
CA VAL A 278 -0.55 -8.19 3.06
C VAL A 278 -1.75 -7.38 3.54
N GLY A 279 -2.02 -6.25 2.92
CA GLY A 279 -3.12 -5.36 3.31
C GLY A 279 -3.34 -4.21 2.32
N GLY A 280 -4.56 -3.70 2.22
CA GLY A 280 -4.91 -2.72 1.19
C GLY A 280 -4.25 -1.35 1.37
N ILE A 281 -4.09 -0.62 0.26
CA ILE A 281 -3.43 0.69 0.22
C ILE A 281 -4.16 1.77 1.06
N GLU A 282 -5.45 1.56 1.34
CA GLU A 282 -6.27 2.42 2.21
C GLU A 282 -5.70 2.57 3.63
N HIS A 283 -4.81 1.66 4.05
CA HIS A 283 -4.17 1.67 5.35
C HIS A 283 -2.82 2.39 5.40
N ALA A 284 -2.34 2.95 4.28
CA ALA A 284 -1.01 3.55 4.14
C ALA A 284 -0.68 4.63 5.17
N ILE A 285 -1.60 5.57 5.42
CA ILE A 285 -1.37 6.72 6.32
C ILE A 285 -2.02 6.56 7.70
N LEU A 286 -2.71 5.45 7.95
CA LEU A 286 -3.42 5.16 9.19
C LEU A 286 -2.74 3.98 9.90
N HIS A 287 -3.32 2.79 9.79
CA HIS A 287 -2.85 1.56 10.44
C HIS A 287 -1.35 1.30 10.25
N LEU A 288 -0.82 1.47 9.03
CA LEU A 288 0.61 1.23 8.76
C LEU A 288 1.50 2.28 9.45
N LEU A 289 1.06 3.53 9.57
CA LEU A 289 1.78 4.55 10.33
C LEU A 289 1.73 4.27 11.84
N TYR A 290 0.54 3.96 12.37
CA TYR A 290 0.35 3.69 13.80
C TYR A 290 1.07 2.41 14.25
N SER A 291 1.12 1.37 13.41
CA SER A 291 1.88 0.15 13.67
C SER A 291 3.37 0.44 13.82
N ARG A 292 3.94 1.26 12.92
CA ARG A 292 5.34 1.68 13.01
C ARG A 292 5.60 2.51 14.26
N PHE A 293 4.69 3.43 14.59
CA PHE A 293 4.78 4.22 15.82
C PHE A 293 4.79 3.32 17.05
N PHE A 294 3.84 2.39 17.18
CA PHE A 294 3.77 1.45 18.31
C PHE A 294 4.98 0.54 18.41
N THR A 295 5.52 0.07 17.28
CA THR A 295 6.76 -0.72 17.27
C THR A 295 7.93 0.07 17.86
N LYS A 296 8.09 1.33 17.46
CA LYS A 296 9.15 2.20 17.98
C LYS A 296 8.94 2.54 19.45
N PHE A 297 7.70 2.80 19.86
CA PHE A 297 7.35 2.95 21.27
C PHE A 297 7.74 1.71 22.10
N PHE A 298 7.40 0.50 21.63
CA PHE A 298 7.78 -0.74 22.31
C PHE A 298 9.28 -0.99 22.33
N LYS A 299 10.00 -0.53 21.30
CA LYS A 299 11.46 -0.54 21.29
C LYS A 299 12.03 0.39 22.36
N ASP A 300 11.51 1.61 22.45
CA ASP A 300 11.98 2.63 23.41
C ASP A 300 11.79 2.19 24.86
N ILE A 301 10.71 1.46 25.17
CA ILE A 301 10.50 0.87 26.51
C ILE A 301 11.16 -0.52 26.68
N GLY A 302 11.92 -1.00 25.69
CA GLY A 302 12.75 -2.19 25.78
C GLY A 302 12.02 -3.53 25.62
N LEU A 303 10.78 -3.55 25.13
CA LEU A 303 10.01 -4.78 24.89
C LEU A 303 10.36 -5.47 23.56
N VAL A 304 10.89 -4.73 22.59
CA VAL A 304 11.42 -5.26 21.33
C VAL A 304 12.77 -4.64 20.99
N THR A 305 13.49 -5.20 20.01
CA THR A 305 14.82 -4.71 19.58
C THR A 305 14.84 -4.18 18.14
N PHE A 306 13.81 -4.46 17.35
CA PHE A 306 13.70 -4.06 15.94
C PHE A 306 12.97 -2.72 15.78
N ASP A 307 13.25 -2.01 14.68
CA ASP A 307 12.73 -0.67 14.41
C ASP A 307 11.42 -0.65 13.61
N GLU A 308 11.18 -1.67 12.79
CA GLU A 308 10.07 -1.73 11.86
C GLU A 308 9.36 -3.10 12.02
N PRO A 309 8.03 -3.16 12.00
CA PRO A 309 7.30 -4.40 12.25
C PRO A 309 7.23 -5.33 11.03
N PHE A 310 7.35 -4.79 9.81
CA PHE A 310 7.09 -5.51 8.57
C PHE A 310 8.28 -5.35 7.60
N ASP A 311 8.85 -6.45 7.14
CA ASP A 311 10.02 -6.45 6.23
C ASP A 311 9.60 -6.22 4.78
N ARG A 312 8.45 -6.79 4.39
CA ARG A 312 7.83 -6.58 3.08
C ARG A 312 6.35 -6.26 3.24
N LEU A 313 5.88 -5.36 2.39
CA LEU A 313 4.47 -4.98 2.30
C LEU A 313 3.98 -5.26 0.88
N LEU A 314 2.93 -6.06 0.77
CA LEU A 314 2.20 -6.28 -0.47
C LEU A 314 0.83 -5.61 -0.31
N THR A 315 0.62 -4.53 -1.06
CA THR A 315 -0.69 -3.88 -1.09
C THR A 315 -1.54 -4.48 -2.19
N GLN A 316 -2.51 -5.33 -1.83
CA GLN A 316 -3.36 -5.94 -2.84
C GLN A 316 -4.25 -4.89 -3.52
N GLY A 317 -4.53 -5.12 -4.81
CA GLY A 317 -5.49 -4.32 -5.54
C GLY A 317 -6.92 -4.58 -5.08
N MET A 318 -7.79 -3.59 -5.30
CA MET A 318 -9.19 -3.70 -4.93
C MET A 318 -9.93 -4.66 -5.84
N VAL A 319 -10.90 -5.38 -5.27
CA VAL A 319 -11.86 -6.17 -6.05
C VAL A 319 -12.97 -5.25 -6.55
N LEU A 320 -13.19 -5.27 -7.85
CA LEU A 320 -14.17 -4.47 -8.56
C LEU A 320 -15.37 -5.34 -9.00
N LYS A 321 -16.54 -4.71 -9.13
CA LYS A 321 -17.71 -5.25 -9.80
C LYS A 321 -18.29 -4.18 -10.70
N ASN A 322 -18.34 -4.46 -12.00
CA ASN A 322 -18.74 -3.50 -13.04
C ASN A 322 -17.88 -2.23 -13.02
N GLY A 323 -16.57 -2.39 -12.83
CA GLY A 323 -15.61 -1.27 -12.77
C GLY A 323 -15.64 -0.45 -11.47
N GLU A 324 -16.44 -0.85 -10.47
CA GLU A 324 -16.53 -0.17 -9.19
C GLU A 324 -16.01 -1.02 -8.03
N VAL A 325 -15.32 -0.40 -7.08
CA VAL A 325 -14.86 -1.06 -5.85
C VAL A 325 -16.04 -1.69 -5.10
N MET A 326 -15.93 -2.97 -4.77
CA MET A 326 -16.93 -3.66 -3.96
C MET A 326 -17.02 -3.04 -2.56
N SER A 327 -18.20 -2.61 -2.14
CA SER A 327 -18.43 -2.07 -0.80
C SER A 327 -19.89 -2.21 -0.36
N LYS A 328 -20.12 -2.34 0.95
CA LYS A 328 -21.47 -2.43 1.52
C LYS A 328 -22.33 -1.22 1.19
N SER A 329 -21.75 -0.01 1.22
CA SER A 329 -22.45 1.24 0.91
C SER A 329 -22.93 1.34 -0.54
N ARG A 330 -22.26 0.66 -1.48
CA ARG A 330 -22.65 0.62 -2.90
C ARG A 330 -23.60 -0.53 -3.23
N GLY A 331 -23.83 -1.46 -2.29
CA GLY A 331 -24.69 -2.64 -2.51
C GLY A 331 -24.19 -3.60 -3.60
N ASN A 332 -22.93 -3.48 -4.02
CA ASN A 332 -22.33 -4.25 -5.11
C ASN A 332 -21.47 -5.43 -4.62
N THR A 333 -21.55 -5.80 -3.35
CA THR A 333 -20.80 -6.94 -2.78
C THR A 333 -21.27 -8.26 -3.38
N VAL A 334 -20.37 -9.22 -3.46
CA VAL A 334 -20.70 -10.62 -3.77
C VAL A 334 -20.47 -11.44 -2.50
N ASP A 335 -21.46 -12.26 -2.15
CA ASP A 335 -21.38 -13.14 -1.00
C ASP A 335 -20.53 -14.38 -1.36
N PRO A 336 -19.35 -14.58 -0.74
CA PRO A 336 -18.50 -15.72 -1.05
C PRO A 336 -19.16 -17.07 -0.76
N ASP A 337 -20.06 -17.15 0.22
CA ASP A 337 -20.67 -18.43 0.63
C ASP A 337 -21.50 -19.03 -0.51
N SER A 338 -22.30 -18.21 -1.20
CA SER A 338 -23.08 -18.64 -2.37
C SER A 338 -22.20 -19.21 -3.51
N ILE A 339 -20.97 -18.72 -3.66
CA ILE A 339 -20.02 -19.18 -4.66
C ILE A 339 -19.35 -20.48 -4.21
N ILE A 340 -19.00 -20.57 -2.93
CA ILE A 340 -18.41 -21.76 -2.32
C ILE A 340 -19.38 -22.94 -2.39
N GLU A 341 -20.67 -22.73 -2.11
CA GLU A 341 -21.70 -23.78 -2.24
C GLU A 341 -21.80 -24.32 -3.66
N LYS A 342 -21.65 -23.45 -4.68
CA LYS A 342 -21.80 -23.83 -6.09
C LYS A 342 -20.55 -24.47 -6.70
N PHE A 343 -19.37 -23.94 -6.40
CA PHE A 343 -18.12 -24.33 -7.07
C PHE A 343 -17.05 -24.92 -6.14
N GLY A 344 -17.24 -24.81 -4.82
CA GLY A 344 -16.24 -25.16 -3.81
C GLY A 344 -15.24 -24.04 -3.52
N ALA A 345 -14.63 -24.09 -2.34
CA ALA A 345 -13.66 -23.09 -1.88
C ALA A 345 -12.42 -23.01 -2.79
N ASP A 346 -11.94 -24.15 -3.29
CA ASP A 346 -10.75 -24.22 -4.12
C ASP A 346 -10.92 -23.54 -5.48
N ALA A 347 -12.10 -23.66 -6.10
CA ALA A 347 -12.38 -22.98 -7.36
C ALA A 347 -12.40 -21.46 -7.18
N LEU A 348 -12.99 -20.97 -6.07
CA LEU A 348 -12.99 -19.55 -5.73
C LEU A 348 -11.57 -19.02 -5.45
N ARG A 349 -10.79 -19.73 -4.62
CA ARG A 349 -9.40 -19.38 -4.32
C ARG A 349 -8.56 -19.28 -5.59
N LEU A 350 -8.63 -20.32 -6.43
CA LEU A 350 -7.87 -20.37 -7.67
C LEU A 350 -8.27 -19.24 -8.61
N PHE A 351 -9.56 -18.93 -8.73
CA PHE A 351 -10.04 -17.81 -9.53
C PHE A 351 -9.45 -16.48 -9.05
N ILE A 352 -9.54 -16.19 -7.75
CA ILE A 352 -9.04 -14.92 -7.18
C ILE A 352 -7.55 -14.77 -7.45
N LEU A 353 -6.77 -15.83 -7.23
CA LEU A 353 -5.32 -15.84 -7.40
C LEU A 353 -4.87 -15.85 -8.88
N PHE A 354 -5.76 -16.23 -9.80
CA PHE A 354 -5.46 -16.28 -11.24
C PHE A 354 -5.88 -15.02 -12.00
N ALA A 355 -6.96 -14.36 -11.57
CA ALA A 355 -7.61 -13.31 -12.35
C ALA A 355 -6.72 -12.09 -12.63
N ALA A 356 -5.85 -11.72 -11.69
CA ALA A 356 -4.93 -10.61 -11.83
C ALA A 356 -3.68 -10.81 -10.96
N PRO A 357 -2.56 -10.11 -11.26
CA PRO A 357 -1.48 -9.94 -10.28
C PRO A 357 -2.02 -9.37 -8.97
N PRO A 358 -1.47 -9.75 -7.80
CA PRO A 358 -2.07 -9.40 -6.51
C PRO A 358 -2.17 -7.89 -6.25
N GLN A 359 -1.25 -7.10 -6.79
CA GLN A 359 -1.23 -5.63 -6.65
C GLN A 359 -2.17 -4.89 -7.61
N ASP A 360 -2.65 -5.58 -8.65
CA ASP A 360 -3.55 -5.00 -9.64
C ASP A 360 -5.00 -5.17 -9.21
N GLN A 361 -5.88 -4.32 -9.73
CA GLN A 361 -7.31 -4.45 -9.49
C GLN A 361 -7.85 -5.73 -10.13
N LEU A 362 -8.72 -6.43 -9.42
CA LEU A 362 -9.39 -7.63 -9.90
C LEU A 362 -10.83 -7.30 -10.28
N GLU A 363 -11.20 -7.49 -11.54
CA GLU A 363 -12.60 -7.41 -11.95
C GLU A 363 -13.32 -8.73 -11.68
N TRP A 364 -14.36 -8.69 -10.86
CA TRP A 364 -15.15 -9.88 -10.52
C TRP A 364 -15.97 -10.36 -11.71
N ASN A 365 -15.77 -11.61 -12.10
CA ASN A 365 -16.46 -12.24 -13.22
C ASN A 365 -16.70 -13.73 -12.95
N GLU A 366 -17.96 -14.12 -12.79
CA GLU A 366 -18.35 -15.51 -12.52
C GLU A 366 -17.87 -16.50 -13.60
N LYS A 367 -17.75 -16.06 -14.87
CA LYS A 367 -17.21 -16.92 -15.94
C LYS A 367 -15.74 -17.32 -15.70
N GLY A 368 -14.98 -16.47 -15.00
CA GLY A 368 -13.61 -16.79 -14.60
C GLY A 368 -13.56 -17.93 -13.57
N ILE A 369 -14.58 -18.02 -12.71
CA ILE A 369 -14.71 -19.08 -11.70
C ILE A 369 -14.99 -20.42 -12.40
N GLU A 370 -15.87 -20.45 -13.40
CA GLU A 370 -16.12 -21.66 -14.21
C GLU A 370 -14.86 -22.18 -14.91
N GLY A 371 -13.97 -21.29 -15.34
CA GLY A 371 -12.66 -21.66 -15.89
C GLY A 371 -11.79 -22.37 -14.86
N SER A 372 -11.73 -21.83 -13.65
CA SER A 372 -10.97 -22.41 -12.52
C SER A 372 -11.54 -23.76 -12.10
N TRP A 373 -12.86 -23.87 -11.98
CA TRP A 373 -13.56 -25.12 -11.68
C TRP A 373 -13.30 -26.21 -12.73
N ARG A 374 -13.35 -25.87 -14.03
CA ARG A 374 -13.02 -26.83 -15.11
C ARG A 374 -11.56 -27.28 -15.07
N PHE A 375 -10.63 -26.39 -14.72
CA PHE A 375 -9.23 -26.77 -14.55
C PHE A 375 -9.04 -27.76 -13.39
N LEU A 376 -9.66 -27.50 -12.23
CA LEU A 376 -9.62 -28.43 -11.09
C LEU A 376 -10.18 -29.81 -11.46
N ASN A 377 -11.30 -29.88 -12.19
CA ASN A 377 -11.84 -31.16 -12.67
C ASN A 377 -10.89 -31.90 -13.62
N ARG A 378 -10.09 -31.19 -14.43
CA ARG A 378 -9.07 -31.85 -15.29
C ARG A 378 -7.98 -32.50 -14.45
N VAL A 379 -7.53 -31.83 -13.39
CA VAL A 379 -6.53 -32.38 -12.45
C VAL A 379 -7.10 -33.56 -11.67
N TRP A 380 -8.35 -33.47 -11.22
CA TRP A 380 -9.04 -34.59 -10.58
C TRP A 380 -9.07 -35.82 -11.51
N ASN A 381 -9.56 -35.64 -12.75
CA ASN A 381 -9.66 -36.71 -13.72
C ASN A 381 -8.30 -37.32 -14.11
N LEU A 382 -7.22 -36.53 -14.09
CA LEU A 382 -5.86 -37.03 -14.31
C LEU A 382 -5.48 -38.07 -13.26
N VAL A 383 -5.70 -37.77 -11.97
CA VAL A 383 -5.37 -38.67 -10.88
C VAL A 383 -6.35 -39.86 -10.86
N GLU A 384 -7.65 -39.60 -10.89
CA GLU A 384 -8.67 -40.65 -10.77
C GLU A 384 -8.62 -41.68 -11.90
N ASN A 385 -8.41 -41.23 -13.15
CA ASN A 385 -8.58 -42.09 -14.32
C ASN A 385 -7.29 -42.46 -15.04
N ARG A 386 -6.17 -41.78 -14.76
CA ARG A 386 -4.92 -42.00 -15.51
C ARG A 386 -3.70 -42.30 -14.64
N TYR A 387 -3.75 -42.05 -13.33
CA TYR A 387 -2.69 -42.47 -12.43
C TYR A 387 -2.80 -43.97 -12.15
N VAL A 388 -1.67 -44.67 -12.24
CA VAL A 388 -1.58 -46.10 -11.94
C VAL A 388 -0.36 -46.32 -11.07
N ALA A 389 -0.55 -46.65 -9.79
CA ALA A 389 0.55 -46.84 -8.85
C ALA A 389 1.52 -47.94 -9.35
N GLN A 390 2.80 -47.60 -9.44
CA GLN A 390 3.88 -48.50 -9.84
C GLN A 390 5.23 -47.96 -9.38
N GLU A 391 6.26 -48.79 -9.38
CA GLU A 391 7.62 -48.38 -9.04
C GLU A 391 8.18 -47.36 -10.04
N ASP A 392 8.86 -46.35 -9.53
CA ASP A 392 9.58 -45.36 -10.33
C ASP A 392 11.05 -45.79 -10.51
N ASN A 393 11.33 -46.50 -11.59
CA ASN A 393 12.67 -47.02 -11.93
C ASN A 393 13.17 -46.58 -13.32
N VAL A 394 12.60 -45.50 -13.85
CA VAL A 394 12.87 -45.01 -15.22
C VAL A 394 14.01 -44.00 -15.24
N ASP A 395 15.04 -44.30 -16.04
CA ASP A 395 16.17 -43.42 -16.32
C ASP A 395 15.97 -42.65 -17.64
N LYS A 396 16.64 -41.50 -17.78
CA LYS A 396 16.59 -40.60 -18.94
C LYS A 396 16.88 -41.31 -20.26
N ASN A 397 17.77 -42.31 -20.26
CA ASN A 397 18.15 -43.05 -21.47
C ASN A 397 17.03 -43.94 -22.03
N GLN A 398 15.97 -44.17 -21.26
CA GLN A 398 14.80 -44.96 -21.66
C GLN A 398 13.65 -44.09 -22.19
N MET A 399 13.78 -42.77 -22.07
CA MET A 399 12.76 -41.79 -22.45
C MET A 399 12.86 -41.48 -23.93
N ASP A 400 11.73 -41.48 -24.62
CA ASP A 400 11.64 -40.94 -25.99
C ASP A 400 11.50 -39.41 -25.98
N GLU A 401 11.37 -38.80 -27.15
CA GLU A 401 11.29 -37.34 -27.29
C GLU A 401 10.05 -36.74 -26.60
N ASP A 402 8.90 -37.43 -26.66
CA ASP A 402 7.66 -36.98 -26.02
C ASP A 402 7.79 -37.05 -24.48
N ASP A 403 8.45 -38.10 -23.97
CA ASP A 403 8.75 -38.28 -22.54
C ASP A 403 9.65 -37.15 -22.03
N LEU A 404 10.74 -36.87 -22.77
CA LEU A 404 11.67 -35.81 -22.45
C LEU A 404 11.01 -34.43 -22.54
N GLU A 405 10.08 -34.22 -23.47
CA GLU A 405 9.33 -32.97 -23.57
C GLU A 405 8.44 -32.75 -22.34
N LEU A 406 7.71 -33.79 -21.89
CA LEU A 406 6.85 -33.69 -20.72
C LEU A 406 7.67 -33.51 -19.43
N GLU A 407 8.77 -34.24 -19.25
CA GLU A 407 9.69 -34.04 -18.11
C GLU A 407 10.28 -32.62 -18.10
N ARG A 408 10.69 -32.10 -19.27
CA ARG A 408 11.15 -30.72 -19.41
C ARG A 408 10.10 -29.72 -18.95
N GLU A 409 8.86 -29.86 -19.40
CA GLU A 409 7.77 -28.97 -18.98
C GLU A 409 7.49 -29.07 -17.48
N ARG A 410 7.51 -30.29 -16.92
CA ARG A 410 7.30 -30.55 -15.50
C ARG A 410 8.36 -29.82 -14.66
N HIS A 411 9.64 -30.01 -14.98
CA HIS A 411 10.74 -29.34 -14.31
C HIS A 411 10.72 -27.82 -14.50
N ALA A 412 10.36 -27.34 -15.69
CA ALA A 412 10.25 -25.91 -15.96
C ALA A 412 9.12 -25.27 -15.12
N THR A 413 8.01 -25.98 -14.97
CA THR A 413 6.87 -25.56 -14.14
C THR A 413 7.26 -25.47 -12.67
N ILE A 414 7.96 -26.47 -12.11
CA ILE A 414 8.46 -26.44 -10.73
C ILE A 414 9.40 -25.23 -10.52
N LYS A 415 10.38 -25.04 -11.41
CA LYS A 415 11.33 -23.92 -11.34
C LYS A 415 10.61 -22.57 -11.37
N LYS A 416 9.69 -22.41 -12.32
CA LYS A 416 8.95 -21.16 -12.51
C LYS A 416 8.04 -20.86 -11.32
N LEU A 417 7.27 -21.84 -10.85
CA LEU A 417 6.32 -21.65 -9.75
C LEU A 417 7.04 -21.33 -8.44
N THR A 418 8.14 -22.02 -8.16
CA THR A 418 9.01 -21.73 -6.99
C THR A 418 9.56 -20.30 -7.04
N ALA A 419 9.98 -19.83 -8.22
CA ALA A 419 10.44 -18.45 -8.40
C ALA A 419 9.30 -17.42 -8.25
N ASP A 420 8.13 -17.70 -8.84
CA ASP A 420 6.97 -16.81 -8.82
C ASP A 420 6.39 -16.65 -7.39
N LEU A 421 6.44 -17.70 -6.56
CA LEU A 421 5.98 -17.66 -5.16
C LEU A 421 6.98 -17.02 -4.18
N SER A 422 8.28 -17.09 -4.44
CA SER A 422 9.30 -16.67 -3.45
C SER A 422 9.56 -15.17 -3.39
N LYS A 423 9.40 -14.45 -4.51
CA LYS A 423 9.78 -13.03 -4.62
C LYS A 423 8.60 -12.08 -4.74
N ASP A 424 7.84 -12.24 -5.82
CA ASP A 424 6.86 -11.25 -6.28
C ASP A 424 5.41 -11.71 -6.13
N TYR A 425 5.18 -12.89 -5.55
CA TYR A 425 3.85 -13.48 -5.37
C TYR A 425 3.03 -13.48 -6.66
N LYS A 426 3.65 -13.85 -7.79
CA LYS A 426 3.00 -13.86 -9.12
C LYS A 426 2.11 -15.09 -9.27
N PHE A 427 1.06 -15.16 -8.47
CA PHE A 427 0.14 -16.29 -8.39
C PHE A 427 -0.51 -16.61 -9.73
N ASN A 428 -0.88 -15.59 -10.50
CA ASN A 428 -1.49 -15.74 -11.81
C ASN A 428 -0.55 -16.43 -12.82
N THR A 429 0.74 -16.08 -12.84
CA THR A 429 1.71 -16.73 -13.74
C THR A 429 2.11 -18.12 -13.25
N ALA A 430 2.13 -18.35 -11.93
CA ALA A 430 2.28 -19.67 -11.34
C ALA A 430 1.14 -20.61 -11.80
N ILE A 431 -0.12 -20.19 -11.65
CA ILE A 431 -1.30 -20.96 -12.09
C ILE A 431 -1.29 -21.17 -13.61
N SER A 432 -0.93 -20.15 -14.40
CA SER A 432 -0.78 -20.29 -15.85
C SER A 432 0.25 -21.35 -16.24
N SER A 433 1.33 -21.51 -15.47
CA SER A 433 2.37 -22.52 -15.74
C SER A 433 1.83 -23.93 -15.50
N MET A 434 1.07 -24.13 -14.42
CA MET A 434 0.36 -25.39 -14.17
C MET A 434 -0.66 -25.70 -15.27
N MET A 435 -1.38 -24.70 -15.78
CA MET A 435 -2.29 -24.91 -16.91
C MET A 435 -1.57 -25.36 -18.18
N ILE A 436 -0.36 -24.85 -18.45
CA ILE A 436 0.47 -25.28 -19.59
C ILE A 436 0.92 -26.73 -19.40
N LEU A 437 1.44 -27.10 -18.21
CA LEU A 437 1.79 -28.48 -17.88
C LEU A 437 0.59 -29.42 -18.05
N MET A 438 -0.58 -29.03 -17.54
CA MET A 438 -1.82 -29.81 -17.69
C MET A 438 -2.20 -30.01 -19.17
N ASN A 439 -2.00 -28.99 -20.02
CA ASN A 439 -2.24 -29.12 -21.46
C ASN A 439 -1.25 -30.07 -22.15
N LYS A 440 0.00 -30.17 -21.66
CA LYS A 440 0.98 -31.16 -22.15
C LYS A 440 0.59 -32.57 -21.69
N ILE A 441 0.20 -32.73 -20.43
CA ILE A 441 -0.31 -34.00 -19.87
C ILE A 441 -1.51 -34.52 -20.66
N ASP A 442 -2.46 -33.66 -21.03
CA ASP A 442 -3.64 -34.07 -21.81
C ASP A 442 -3.31 -34.54 -23.24
N LYS A 443 -2.24 -34.01 -23.83
CA LYS A 443 -1.76 -34.41 -25.16
C LYS A 443 -0.90 -35.67 -25.11
N TYR A 444 -0.26 -35.94 -23.97
CA TYR A 444 0.58 -37.10 -23.76
C TYR A 444 -0.28 -38.36 -23.64
N LYS A 445 -0.34 -39.15 -24.73
CA LYS A 445 -1.17 -40.35 -24.85
C LYS A 445 -0.30 -41.56 -25.16
N PHE A 446 -0.63 -42.68 -24.54
CA PHE A 446 0.10 -43.93 -24.67
C PHE A 446 -0.82 -45.13 -24.41
N GLU A 447 -0.39 -46.32 -24.84
CA GLU A 447 -1.10 -47.58 -24.58
C GLU A 447 -0.71 -48.14 -23.19
N SER A 448 -1.64 -48.83 -22.52
CA SER A 448 -1.48 -49.21 -21.10
C SER A 448 -0.29 -50.13 -20.78
N ASP A 449 0.35 -50.73 -21.79
CA ASP A 449 1.54 -51.58 -21.65
C ASP A 449 2.86 -50.80 -21.68
N GLN A 450 2.83 -49.49 -21.97
CA GLN A 450 4.02 -48.64 -22.03
C GLN A 450 4.44 -48.14 -20.63
N GLN A 451 5.14 -49.01 -19.88
CA GLN A 451 5.53 -48.77 -18.48
C GLN A 451 6.28 -47.46 -18.26
N VAL A 452 7.25 -47.13 -19.13
CA VAL A 452 8.02 -45.87 -19.08
C VAL A 452 7.08 -44.67 -19.11
N LYS A 453 6.17 -44.64 -20.09
CA LYS A 453 5.23 -43.52 -20.26
C LYS A 453 4.28 -43.36 -19.08
N GLN A 454 3.85 -44.48 -18.49
CA GLN A 454 3.04 -44.45 -17.27
C GLN A 454 3.81 -43.86 -16.07
N VAL A 455 5.12 -44.13 -15.93
CA VAL A 455 5.95 -43.51 -14.88
C VAL A 455 6.05 -41.99 -15.08
N ILE A 456 6.32 -41.53 -16.31
CA ILE A 456 6.41 -40.09 -16.61
C ILE A 456 5.08 -39.37 -16.33
N LEU A 457 3.95 -40.00 -16.70
CA LEU A 457 2.63 -39.47 -16.39
C LEU A 457 2.39 -39.39 -14.88
N ASN A 458 2.76 -40.43 -14.13
CA ASN A 458 2.62 -40.47 -12.67
C ASN A 458 3.43 -39.36 -12.00
N ARG A 459 4.70 -39.18 -12.38
CA ARG A 459 5.56 -38.09 -11.88
C ARG A 459 4.92 -36.72 -12.13
N SER A 460 4.31 -36.55 -13.31
CA SER A 460 3.63 -35.32 -13.70
C SER A 460 2.35 -35.08 -12.91
N ALA A 461 1.55 -36.12 -12.67
CA ALA A 461 0.34 -36.05 -11.85
C ALA A 461 0.66 -35.71 -10.39
N GLN A 462 1.65 -36.38 -9.80
CA GLN A 462 2.15 -36.07 -8.46
C GLN A 462 2.64 -34.62 -8.38
N THR A 463 3.50 -34.20 -9.32
CA THR A 463 3.98 -32.81 -9.37
C THR A 463 2.84 -31.81 -9.46
N MET A 464 1.83 -32.06 -10.30
CA MET A 464 0.65 -31.19 -10.44
C MET A 464 -0.07 -31.00 -9.09
N VAL A 465 -0.32 -32.08 -8.35
CA VAL A 465 -1.00 -32.03 -7.05
C VAL A 465 -0.20 -31.23 -6.03
N PHE A 466 1.11 -31.47 -5.94
CA PHE A 466 1.99 -30.72 -5.02
C PHE A 466 2.06 -29.23 -5.34
N LEU A 467 2.21 -28.86 -6.61
CA LEU A 467 2.28 -27.47 -7.04
C LEU A 467 0.95 -26.72 -6.86
N LEU A 468 -0.17 -27.44 -6.97
CA LEU A 468 -1.52 -26.88 -6.86
C LEU A 468 -1.97 -26.71 -5.40
N ALA A 469 -1.40 -27.45 -4.46
CA ALA A 469 -1.82 -27.48 -3.06
C ALA A 469 -1.89 -26.12 -2.35
N PRO A 470 -0.96 -25.15 -2.57
CA PRO A 470 -1.11 -23.81 -1.98
C PRO A 470 -2.37 -23.06 -2.43
N PHE A 471 -2.89 -23.40 -3.62
CA PHE A 471 -4.02 -22.73 -4.25
C PHE A 471 -5.35 -23.44 -3.98
N ALA A 472 -5.37 -24.77 -4.14
CA ALA A 472 -6.54 -25.63 -3.97
C ALA A 472 -6.29 -26.75 -2.94
N PRO A 473 -6.09 -26.40 -1.65
CA PRO A 473 -5.61 -27.35 -0.65
C PRO A 473 -6.57 -28.51 -0.39
N HIS A 474 -7.89 -28.29 -0.43
CA HIS A 474 -8.85 -29.33 -0.04
C HIS A 474 -8.87 -30.48 -1.05
N MET A 475 -8.95 -30.15 -2.34
CA MET A 475 -8.85 -31.12 -3.42
C MET A 475 -7.48 -31.81 -3.43
N CYS A 476 -6.40 -31.06 -3.23
CA CYS A 476 -5.05 -31.62 -3.28
C CYS A 476 -4.77 -32.59 -2.12
N GLU A 477 -5.36 -32.39 -0.93
CA GLU A 477 -5.26 -33.39 0.16
C GLU A 477 -5.91 -34.72 -0.24
N GLU A 478 -7.11 -34.68 -0.83
CA GLU A 478 -7.81 -35.89 -1.28
C GLU A 478 -7.01 -36.60 -2.39
N LEU A 479 -6.53 -35.84 -3.38
CA LEU A 479 -5.72 -36.39 -4.47
C LEU A 479 -4.38 -36.93 -3.97
N TYR A 480 -3.76 -36.30 -2.97
CA TYR A 480 -2.53 -36.81 -2.35
C TYR A 480 -2.72 -38.19 -1.73
N GLN A 481 -3.86 -38.45 -1.08
CA GLN A 481 -4.20 -39.78 -0.57
C GLN A 481 -4.41 -40.80 -1.69
N LEU A 482 -5.10 -40.41 -2.77
CA LEU A 482 -5.29 -41.28 -3.95
C LEU A 482 -3.96 -41.61 -4.66
N LEU A 483 -2.99 -40.71 -4.61
CA LEU A 483 -1.64 -40.94 -5.12
C LEU A 483 -0.83 -41.92 -4.24
N GLY A 484 -1.31 -42.26 -3.03
CA GLY A 484 -0.60 -43.12 -2.07
C GLY A 484 0.36 -42.37 -1.16
N GLY A 485 0.10 -41.08 -0.87
CA GLY A 485 0.92 -40.27 0.02
C GLY A 485 1.09 -40.88 1.41
N GLU A 486 2.34 -40.92 1.90
CA GLU A 486 2.67 -41.56 3.18
C GLU A 486 2.43 -40.66 4.41
N LYS A 487 2.38 -39.34 4.21
CA LYS A 487 2.16 -38.39 5.29
C LYS A 487 0.68 -38.20 5.56
N LYS A 488 0.38 -37.69 6.76
CA LYS A 488 -1.01 -37.37 7.15
C LYS A 488 -1.60 -36.25 6.30
N SER A 489 -0.77 -35.34 5.82
CA SER A 489 -1.17 -34.18 5.02
C SER A 489 -0.07 -33.87 4.03
N ILE A 490 -0.46 -33.42 2.83
CA ILE A 490 0.50 -32.97 1.81
C ILE A 490 1.38 -31.82 2.31
N SER A 491 0.88 -31.01 3.26
CA SER A 491 1.64 -29.90 3.86
C SER A 491 2.83 -30.35 4.70
N GLN A 492 2.90 -31.62 5.07
CA GLN A 492 4.02 -32.22 5.82
C GLN A 492 5.08 -32.83 4.91
N ASP A 493 4.83 -32.87 3.61
CA ASP A 493 5.72 -33.43 2.62
C ASP A 493 6.62 -32.34 1.99
N GLN A 494 7.64 -32.75 1.25
CA GLN A 494 8.62 -31.82 0.68
C GLN A 494 8.08 -31.15 -0.58
N TRP A 495 8.37 -29.86 -0.73
CA TRP A 495 8.12 -29.13 -1.96
C TRP A 495 8.92 -29.76 -3.12
N PRO A 496 8.31 -29.98 -4.31
CA PRO A 496 9.00 -30.61 -5.43
C PRO A 496 10.22 -29.81 -5.88
N THR A 497 11.28 -30.51 -6.27
CA THR A 497 12.52 -29.93 -6.78
C THR A 497 12.64 -30.12 -8.30
N TYR A 498 13.53 -29.36 -8.93
CA TYR A 498 13.77 -29.47 -10.37
C TYR A 498 15.23 -29.78 -10.69
N ASP A 499 15.45 -30.41 -11.85
CA ASP A 499 16.76 -30.78 -12.38
C ASP A 499 17.13 -29.83 -13.53
N GLU A 500 18.24 -29.11 -13.38
CA GLU A 500 18.76 -28.19 -14.39
C GLU A 500 19.27 -28.89 -15.65
N ASP A 501 19.68 -30.16 -15.57
CA ASP A 501 20.18 -30.91 -16.72
C ASP A 501 19.04 -31.42 -17.62
N ILE A 502 17.85 -31.65 -17.07
CA ILE A 502 16.65 -31.95 -17.87
C ILE A 502 16.17 -30.70 -18.61
N LEU A 503 16.31 -29.50 -18.01
CA LEU A 503 15.90 -28.23 -18.62
C LEU A 503 16.73 -27.83 -19.85
N LYS A 504 17.93 -28.38 -20.01
CA LYS A 504 18.77 -28.13 -21.19
C LYS A 504 18.09 -28.68 -22.44
N GLN A 505 18.05 -27.85 -23.48
CA GLN A 505 17.63 -28.26 -24.81
C GLN A 505 18.85 -28.33 -25.69
N ASP A 506 18.99 -29.39 -26.48
CA ASP A 506 20.06 -29.49 -27.47
C ASP A 506 19.76 -28.62 -28.70
N VAL A 507 18.47 -28.37 -28.97
CA VAL A 507 17.98 -27.53 -30.07
C VAL A 507 16.99 -26.50 -29.53
N VAL A 508 17.20 -25.24 -29.87
CA VAL A 508 16.33 -24.10 -29.49
C VAL A 508 15.78 -23.42 -30.73
N GLN A 509 14.50 -23.04 -30.68
CA GLN A 509 13.89 -22.25 -31.73
C GLN A 509 14.18 -20.75 -31.51
N ILE A 510 14.86 -20.13 -32.47
CA ILE A 510 15.11 -18.69 -32.46
C ILE A 510 14.16 -17.96 -33.41
N ILE A 511 13.73 -16.78 -32.99
CA ILE A 511 12.96 -15.86 -33.83
C ILE A 511 13.92 -15.03 -34.67
N VAL A 512 13.74 -15.04 -36.00
CA VAL A 512 14.52 -14.19 -36.91
C VAL A 512 13.69 -12.99 -37.36
N GLN A 513 14.23 -11.80 -37.14
CA GLN A 513 13.65 -10.51 -37.51
C GLN A 513 14.51 -9.78 -38.53
N VAL A 514 13.87 -8.94 -39.35
CA VAL A 514 14.54 -7.96 -40.21
C VAL A 514 13.97 -6.58 -39.91
N ASN A 515 14.81 -5.64 -39.48
CA ASN A 515 14.41 -4.31 -39.00
C ASN A 515 13.27 -4.37 -37.95
N GLY A 516 13.38 -5.31 -37.01
CA GLY A 516 12.45 -5.49 -35.90
C GLY A 516 11.13 -6.20 -36.23
N LYS A 517 10.93 -6.64 -37.48
CA LYS A 517 9.73 -7.39 -37.90
C LYS A 517 10.04 -8.88 -38.04
N LEU A 518 9.20 -9.75 -37.47
CA LEU A 518 9.30 -11.22 -37.58
C LEU A 518 9.27 -11.67 -39.04
N ARG A 519 10.20 -12.55 -39.43
CA ARG A 519 10.32 -13.11 -40.79
C ARG A 519 10.39 -14.63 -40.82
N ALA A 520 11.13 -15.22 -39.89
CA ALA A 520 11.30 -16.66 -39.81
C ALA A 520 11.40 -17.12 -38.36
N LYS A 521 11.27 -18.43 -38.19
CA LYS A 521 11.64 -19.16 -36.99
C LYS A 521 12.56 -20.28 -37.45
N CYS A 522 13.70 -20.43 -36.78
CA CYS A 522 14.73 -21.40 -37.14
C CYS A 522 15.09 -22.20 -35.89
N ASP A 523 15.21 -23.52 -36.04
CA ASP A 523 15.68 -24.38 -34.98
C ASP A 523 17.21 -24.49 -35.10
N VAL A 524 17.93 -24.20 -34.02
CA VAL A 524 19.40 -24.16 -33.98
C VAL A 524 19.91 -24.93 -32.77
N ALA A 525 21.10 -25.52 -32.87
CA ALA A 525 21.71 -26.16 -31.70
C ALA A 525 21.91 -25.13 -30.57
N ALA A 526 21.63 -25.48 -29.32
CA ALA A 526 21.64 -24.52 -28.21
C ALA A 526 23.03 -23.95 -27.89
N ASP A 527 24.08 -24.67 -28.28
CA ASP A 527 25.48 -24.25 -28.20
C ASP A 527 25.99 -23.54 -29.46
N SER A 528 25.11 -23.26 -30.44
CA SER A 528 25.48 -22.55 -31.66
C SER A 528 26.04 -21.17 -31.35
N SER A 529 27.20 -20.87 -31.92
CA SER A 529 27.82 -19.54 -31.91
C SER A 529 26.94 -18.51 -32.62
N GLN A 530 27.17 -17.23 -32.33
CA GLN A 530 26.47 -16.13 -32.98
C GLN A 530 26.69 -16.15 -34.50
N GLU A 531 27.88 -16.56 -34.94
CA GLU A 531 28.27 -16.70 -36.34
C GLU A 531 27.45 -17.80 -37.04
N GLN A 532 27.35 -18.99 -36.43
CA GLN A 532 26.53 -20.10 -36.96
C GLN A 532 25.05 -19.70 -37.06
N ILE A 533 24.54 -18.99 -36.06
CA ILE A 533 23.16 -18.50 -36.06
C ILE A 533 22.91 -17.47 -37.15
N LYS A 534 23.89 -16.59 -37.39
CA LYS A 534 23.83 -15.61 -38.47
C LYS A 534 23.80 -16.30 -39.84
N GLU A 535 24.61 -17.34 -40.05
CA GLU A 535 24.61 -18.13 -41.28
C GLU A 535 23.27 -18.82 -41.50
N ILE A 536 22.73 -19.50 -40.48
CA ILE A 536 21.43 -20.17 -40.54
C ILE A 536 20.31 -19.17 -40.84
N ALA A 537 20.29 -18.02 -40.16
CA ALA A 537 19.28 -16.99 -40.36
C ALA A 537 19.33 -16.36 -41.77
N LEU A 538 20.52 -16.22 -42.37
CA LEU A 538 20.69 -15.68 -43.72
C LEU A 538 20.49 -16.72 -44.82
N ALA A 539 20.55 -18.01 -44.49
CA ALA A 539 20.22 -19.10 -45.39
C ALA A 539 18.71 -19.36 -45.51
N ASP A 540 17.88 -18.85 -44.59
CA ASP A 540 16.42 -19.01 -44.65
C ASP A 540 15.81 -18.21 -45.82
N ASP A 541 15.15 -18.90 -46.75
CA ASP A 541 14.55 -18.32 -47.95
C ASP A 541 13.59 -17.16 -47.64
N ARG A 542 12.85 -17.24 -46.53
CA ARG A 542 11.92 -16.19 -46.11
C ARG A 542 12.70 -14.95 -45.74
N VAL A 543 13.84 -15.09 -45.06
CA VAL A 543 14.69 -13.97 -44.65
C VAL A 543 15.40 -13.37 -45.85
N GLN A 544 15.92 -14.19 -46.76
CA GLN A 544 16.63 -13.75 -47.98
C GLN A 544 15.83 -12.73 -48.79
N SER A 545 14.52 -12.96 -48.95
CA SER A 545 13.63 -12.04 -49.67
C SER A 545 13.62 -10.59 -49.11
N PHE A 546 13.97 -10.39 -47.83
CA PHE A 546 13.99 -9.07 -47.19
C PHE A 546 15.38 -8.43 -47.11
N VAL A 547 16.45 -9.24 -47.22
CA VAL A 547 17.84 -8.79 -47.09
C VAL A 547 18.60 -8.77 -48.43
N ALA A 548 18.08 -9.42 -49.48
CA ALA A 548 18.69 -9.46 -50.80
C ALA A 548 18.95 -8.04 -51.35
N GLY A 549 20.18 -7.80 -51.80
CA GLY A 549 20.61 -6.51 -52.36
C GLY A 549 20.78 -5.38 -51.33
N LYS A 550 20.67 -5.65 -50.03
CA LYS A 550 20.85 -4.66 -48.95
C LYS A 550 22.10 -4.95 -48.13
N GLU A 551 22.74 -3.88 -47.66
CA GLU A 551 23.89 -4.00 -46.75
C GLU A 551 23.42 -4.28 -45.33
N ILE A 552 23.95 -5.33 -44.69
CA ILE A 552 23.66 -5.64 -43.29
C ILE A 552 24.49 -4.73 -42.41
N LYS A 553 23.85 -3.72 -41.80
CA LYS A 553 24.49 -2.74 -40.92
C LYS A 553 24.80 -3.31 -39.53
N LYS A 554 23.93 -4.18 -39.02
CA LYS A 554 24.07 -4.75 -37.67
C LYS A 554 23.33 -6.07 -37.55
N PHE A 555 23.93 -7.03 -36.84
CA PHE A 555 23.27 -8.26 -36.42
C PHE A 555 23.17 -8.24 -34.89
N ILE A 556 21.96 -8.34 -34.37
CA ILE A 556 21.69 -8.32 -32.93
C ILE A 556 21.19 -9.69 -32.53
N TYR A 557 21.95 -10.40 -31.70
CA TYR A 557 21.59 -11.70 -31.20
C TYR A 557 21.33 -11.66 -29.70
N ILE A 558 20.20 -12.23 -29.29
CA ILE A 558 19.86 -12.53 -27.91
C ILE A 558 19.91 -14.06 -27.77
N PRO A 559 20.89 -14.60 -27.04
CA PRO A 559 21.09 -16.04 -26.87
C PRO A 559 19.80 -16.83 -26.59
N GLY A 560 19.58 -17.88 -27.37
CA GLY A 560 18.44 -18.79 -27.28
C GLY A 560 17.06 -18.18 -27.55
N LYS A 561 16.96 -16.93 -28.03
CA LYS A 561 15.68 -16.24 -28.24
C LYS A 561 15.50 -15.64 -29.62
N LEU A 562 16.42 -14.76 -30.03
CA LEU A 562 16.14 -13.84 -31.13
C LEU A 562 17.40 -13.41 -31.88
N ALA A 563 17.29 -13.36 -33.20
CA ALA A 563 18.25 -12.74 -34.10
C ALA A 563 17.54 -11.62 -34.90
N ASN A 564 18.01 -10.38 -34.80
CA ASN A 564 17.49 -9.27 -35.59
C ASN A 564 18.56 -8.73 -36.54
N ILE A 565 18.23 -8.74 -37.82
CA ILE A 565 19.10 -8.30 -38.92
C ILE A 565 18.68 -6.87 -39.29
N VAL A 566 19.60 -5.93 -39.11
CA VAL A 566 19.41 -4.52 -39.47
C VAL A 566 20.00 -4.29 -40.86
N VAL A 567 19.15 -3.97 -41.83
CA VAL A 567 19.50 -3.68 -43.23
C VAL A 567 19.06 -2.29 -43.65
#